data_AF-A0A928XPI0-F1
#
_entry.id   AF-A0A928XPI0-F1
#
_cell.length_a   1.000
_cell.length_b   1.000
_cell.length_c   1.000
_cell.angle_alpha   90.00
_cell.angle_beta   90.00
_cell.angle_gamma   90.00
#
_symmetry.space_group_name_H-M   'P 1'
#
loop_
_entity.id
_entity.type
_entity.pdbx_description
1 polymer ?
#
loop_
_entity_poly.entity_id
_entity_poly.type
_entity_poly.pdbx_seq_one_letter_code
_entity_poly.pdbx_strand_id
1 'polypeptide(L)'
;MSEAPLSPAVEPAAPQQGPRLWLRPLGVAVATTALVTGLSYGMPDNYAATAVGLGFLAATYVVALRRDHPLPPEHYGLALGGLLDPEPLSPARIGKDAARALAWALGLALAIFPLFWLGYLWWWRPRHAFVPGALPALGDDVLGQLLVIALPEEAFYRGYLQTALDDAWKPRWKILGAELGWGVLVSAALFALGHFATEVHPNRLAVFFPALAFGWLRARTKGIGAGIVFHALCNLFAAYLARSYGMGR
;
A
#
# COMPACT_ATOMS: atom_id res chain seq x y z
N MET A 1 40.18 49.01 1.13
CA MET A 1 39.63 47.73 0.65
C MET A 1 38.15 47.75 0.96
N SER A 2 37.32 47.87 -0.07
CA SER A 2 35.85 47.96 0.06
C SER A 2 35.30 46.54 0.12
N GLU A 3 34.67 46.16 1.23
CA GLU A 3 33.93 44.90 1.34
C GLU A 3 32.71 44.94 0.41
N ALA A 4 32.60 43.94 -0.47
CA ALA A 4 31.43 43.74 -1.31
C ALA A 4 30.28 43.16 -0.46
N PRO A 5 29.03 43.61 -0.65
CA PRO A 5 27.91 43.09 0.11
C PRO A 5 27.62 41.64 -0.28
N LEU A 6 27.49 40.78 0.73
CA LEU A 6 27.06 39.39 0.61
C LEU A 6 25.71 39.33 -0.12
N SER A 7 25.63 38.51 -1.19
CA SER A 7 24.36 38.25 -1.88
C SER A 7 23.34 37.64 -0.91
N PRO A 8 22.07 38.06 -0.95
CA PRO A 8 21.04 37.48 -0.10
C PRO A 8 20.89 35.99 -0.41
N ALA A 9 20.86 35.18 0.64
CA ALA A 9 20.56 33.76 0.54
C ALA A 9 19.21 33.58 -0.16
N VAL A 10 19.18 32.82 -1.25
CA VAL A 10 17.94 32.44 -1.93
C VAL A 10 17.19 31.51 -0.99
N GLU A 11 16.16 32.02 -0.33
CA GLU A 11 15.20 31.19 0.41
C GLU A 11 14.58 30.16 -0.56
N PRO A 12 14.52 28.87 -0.18
CA PRO A 12 13.84 27.88 -1.00
C PRO A 12 12.38 28.28 -1.14
N ALA A 13 11.91 28.39 -2.39
CA ALA A 13 10.54 28.76 -2.70
C ALA A 13 9.56 27.89 -1.92
N ALA A 14 8.68 28.50 -1.13
CA ALA A 14 7.61 27.81 -0.44
C ALA A 14 6.81 26.96 -1.45
N PRO A 15 6.46 25.71 -1.13
CA PRO A 15 5.72 24.85 -2.04
C PRO A 15 4.44 25.56 -2.49
N GLN A 16 4.28 25.73 -3.80
CA GLN A 16 3.17 26.48 -4.39
C GLN A 16 1.83 25.84 -3.99
N GLN A 17 1.12 26.47 -3.05
CA GLN A 17 -0.20 26.05 -2.60
C GLN A 17 -1.26 26.47 -3.63
N GLY A 18 -1.35 25.73 -4.74
CA GLY A 18 -2.37 25.94 -5.75
C GLY A 18 -3.72 25.33 -5.33
N PRO A 19 -4.88 25.91 -5.72
CA PRO A 19 -6.22 25.44 -5.32
C PRO A 19 -6.60 24.04 -5.84
N ARG A 20 -5.71 23.37 -6.59
CA ARG A 20 -5.98 22.11 -7.32
C ARG A 20 -4.87 21.07 -7.18
N LEU A 21 -4.01 21.18 -6.16
CA LEU A 21 -2.91 20.22 -5.94
C LEU A 21 -3.39 18.75 -5.84
N TRP A 22 -4.64 18.53 -5.38
CA TRP A 22 -5.27 17.22 -5.28
C TRP A 22 -5.67 16.61 -6.64
N LEU A 23 -5.79 17.38 -7.73
CA LEU A 23 -6.16 16.83 -9.04
C LEU A 23 -5.08 15.90 -9.61
N ARG A 24 -3.81 16.22 -9.36
CA ARG A 24 -2.68 15.44 -9.87
C ARG A 24 -2.67 14.00 -9.30
N PRO A 25 -2.69 13.76 -7.98
CA PRO A 25 -2.71 12.40 -7.45
C PRO A 25 -3.95 11.61 -7.87
N LEU A 26 -5.12 12.24 -8.00
CA LEU A 26 -6.31 11.57 -8.53
C LEU A 26 -6.17 11.20 -10.01
N GLY A 27 -5.64 12.10 -10.84
CA GLY A 27 -5.36 11.82 -12.25
C GLY A 27 -4.37 10.67 -12.42
N VAL A 28 -3.32 10.62 -11.59
CA VAL A 28 -2.37 9.51 -11.54
C VAL A 28 -3.07 8.22 -11.11
N ALA A 29 -3.94 8.25 -10.09
CA ALA A 29 -4.70 7.08 -9.68
C ALA A 29 -5.55 6.52 -10.82
N VAL A 30 -6.31 7.37 -11.53
CA VAL A 30 -7.12 6.95 -12.68
C VAL A 30 -6.25 6.36 -13.80
N ALA A 31 -5.13 7.01 -14.14
CA ALA A 31 -4.23 6.53 -15.17
C ALA A 31 -3.59 5.18 -14.80
N THR A 32 -3.13 5.02 -13.56
CA THR A 32 -2.57 3.76 -13.06
C THR A 32 -3.64 2.67 -13.03
N THR A 33 -4.86 2.96 -12.56
CA THR A 33 -5.99 2.01 -12.58
C THR A 33 -6.30 1.56 -14.00
N ALA A 34 -6.37 2.48 -14.96
CA ALA A 34 -6.60 2.13 -16.37
C ALA A 34 -5.48 1.24 -16.93
N LEU A 35 -4.21 1.56 -16.63
CA LEU A 35 -3.06 0.75 -17.03
C LEU A 35 -3.15 -0.67 -16.47
N VAL A 36 -3.29 -0.82 -15.15
CA VAL A 36 -3.29 -2.16 -14.52
C VAL A 36 -4.53 -2.97 -14.89
N THR A 37 -5.66 -2.31 -15.14
CA THR A 37 -6.87 -2.97 -15.66
C THR A 37 -6.64 -3.48 -17.09
N GLY A 38 -6.02 -2.67 -17.95
CA GLY A 38 -5.62 -3.13 -19.28
C GLY A 38 -4.66 -4.32 -19.23
N LEU A 39 -3.67 -4.27 -18.33
CA LEU A 39 -2.73 -5.37 -18.11
C LEU A 39 -3.41 -6.63 -17.57
N SER A 40 -4.38 -6.50 -16.65
CA SER A 40 -5.08 -7.66 -16.07
C SER A 40 -5.94 -8.39 -17.10
N TYR A 41 -6.57 -7.66 -18.04
CA TYR A 41 -7.36 -8.28 -19.11
C TYR A 41 -6.55 -8.72 -20.32
N GLY A 42 -5.41 -8.07 -20.58
CA GLY A 42 -4.59 -8.31 -21.78
C GLY A 42 -3.54 -9.40 -21.62
N MET A 43 -3.19 -9.80 -20.39
CA MET A 43 -2.15 -10.79 -20.12
C MET A 43 -2.74 -12.17 -19.82
N PRO A 44 -2.03 -13.26 -20.16
CA PRO A 44 -2.41 -14.60 -19.72
C PRO A 44 -2.51 -14.70 -18.19
N ASP A 45 -3.42 -15.54 -17.67
CA ASP A 45 -3.72 -15.65 -16.23
C ASP A 45 -2.47 -15.88 -15.36
N ASN A 46 -1.50 -16.66 -15.86
CA ASN A 46 -0.25 -16.96 -15.14
C ASN A 46 0.74 -15.77 -15.09
N TYR A 47 0.55 -14.74 -15.92
CA TYR A 47 1.38 -13.54 -15.95
C TYR A 47 0.64 -12.26 -15.55
N ALA A 48 -0.70 -12.30 -15.46
CA ALA A 48 -1.51 -11.13 -15.17
C ALA A 48 -1.11 -10.43 -13.85
N ALA A 49 -0.93 -11.21 -12.77
CA ALA A 49 -0.49 -10.65 -11.47
C ALA A 49 0.89 -9.99 -11.56
N THR A 50 1.84 -10.62 -12.25
CA THR A 50 3.19 -10.06 -12.45
C THR A 50 3.14 -8.77 -13.27
N ALA A 51 2.37 -8.74 -14.35
CA ALA A 51 2.22 -7.56 -15.19
C ALA A 51 1.58 -6.39 -14.41
N VAL A 52 0.53 -6.65 -13.63
CA VAL A 52 -0.12 -5.67 -12.76
C VAL A 52 0.85 -5.12 -11.71
N GLY A 53 1.59 -6.00 -11.03
CA GLY A 53 2.60 -5.60 -10.05
C GLY A 53 3.70 -4.71 -10.68
N LEU A 54 4.21 -5.09 -11.84
CA LEU A 54 5.17 -4.26 -12.59
C LEU A 54 4.58 -2.91 -13.01
N GLY A 55 3.30 -2.87 -13.39
CA GLY A 55 2.57 -1.64 -13.70
C GLY A 55 2.51 -0.68 -12.51
N PHE A 56 2.18 -1.18 -11.32
CA PHE A 56 2.21 -0.37 -10.09
C PHE A 56 3.61 0.10 -9.72
N LEU A 57 4.63 -0.75 -9.85
CA LEU A 57 6.02 -0.36 -9.58
C LEU A 57 6.51 0.70 -10.56
N ALA A 58 6.21 0.55 -11.86
CA ALA A 58 6.56 1.53 -12.87
C ALA A 58 5.87 2.88 -12.59
N ALA A 59 4.57 2.86 -12.27
CA ALA A 59 3.84 4.07 -11.89
C ALA A 59 4.48 4.73 -10.66
N THR A 60 4.72 3.96 -9.60
CA THR A 60 5.35 4.45 -8.35
C THR A 60 6.73 5.02 -8.60
N TYR A 61 7.55 4.34 -9.41
CA TYR A 61 8.87 4.82 -9.79
C TYR A 61 8.77 6.20 -10.43
N VAL A 62 7.88 6.37 -11.40
CA VAL A 62 7.68 7.62 -12.13
C VAL A 62 7.27 8.77 -11.22
N VAL A 63 6.42 8.53 -10.23
CA VAL A 63 5.80 9.59 -9.43
C VAL A 63 6.45 9.82 -8.07
N ALA A 64 7.32 8.92 -7.61
CA ALA A 64 7.89 8.98 -6.27
C ALA A 64 9.39 8.62 -6.16
N LEU A 65 9.99 7.91 -7.13
CA LEU A 65 11.36 7.39 -7.00
C LEU A 65 12.30 7.74 -8.17
N ARG A 66 11.89 8.59 -9.12
CA ARG A 66 12.79 9.08 -10.17
C ARG A 66 13.96 9.84 -9.54
N ARG A 67 15.14 9.76 -10.14
CA ARG A 67 16.37 10.38 -9.61
C ARG A 67 16.27 11.90 -9.45
N ASP A 68 15.50 12.56 -10.31
CA ASP A 68 15.25 14.00 -10.32
C ASP A 68 14.00 14.40 -9.53
N HIS A 69 13.37 13.46 -8.81
CA HIS A 69 12.19 13.76 -8.03
C HIS A 69 12.56 14.69 -6.85
N PRO A 70 11.80 15.78 -6.62
CA PRO A 70 12.18 16.82 -5.65
C PRO A 70 12.04 16.39 -4.19
N LEU A 71 11.22 15.37 -3.91
CA LEU A 71 11.04 14.81 -2.57
C LEU A 71 11.71 13.44 -2.47
N PRO A 72 12.32 13.13 -1.32
CA PRO A 72 13.07 11.91 -1.16
C PRO A 72 12.15 10.71 -0.80
N PRO A 73 12.58 9.45 -1.00
CA PRO A 73 11.74 8.26 -0.84
C PRO A 73 11.08 8.10 0.54
N GLU A 74 11.71 8.60 1.61
CA GLU A 74 11.20 8.58 2.98
C GLU A 74 9.93 9.42 3.15
N HIS A 75 9.74 10.49 2.35
CA HIS A 75 8.50 11.27 2.33
C HIS A 75 7.31 10.35 2.03
N TYR A 76 7.49 9.49 1.02
CA TYR A 76 6.52 8.48 0.61
C TYR A 76 6.59 7.21 1.47
N GLY A 77 7.44 7.12 2.49
CA GLY A 77 7.59 5.92 3.31
C GLY A 77 8.16 4.72 2.54
N LEU A 78 8.87 5.01 1.44
CA LEU A 78 9.48 4.04 0.53
C LEU A 78 10.97 3.77 0.84
N ALA A 79 11.54 4.43 1.86
CA ALA A 79 12.92 4.23 2.29
C ALA A 79 13.27 2.76 2.62
N LEU A 80 12.30 1.98 3.13
CA LEU A 80 12.43 0.55 3.44
C LEU A 80 13.70 0.20 4.22
N GLY A 81 13.95 0.90 5.34
CA GLY A 81 15.15 0.69 6.17
C GLY A 81 16.43 1.28 5.58
N GLY A 82 16.31 2.23 4.65
CA GLY A 82 17.43 2.88 3.97
C GLY A 82 17.82 2.23 2.64
N LEU A 83 17.04 1.26 2.15
CA LEU A 83 17.33 0.55 0.89
C LEU A 83 17.27 1.46 -0.33
N LEU A 84 16.37 2.45 -0.31
CA LEU A 84 16.22 3.43 -1.38
C LEU A 84 16.84 4.79 -1.06
N ASP A 85 17.46 4.92 0.12
CA ASP A 85 18.09 6.15 0.56
C ASP A 85 19.53 6.22 0.04
N PRO A 86 20.10 7.41 -0.15
CA PRO A 86 21.51 7.56 -0.53
C PRO A 86 22.48 7.17 0.60
N GLU A 87 21.99 6.89 1.81
CA GLU A 87 22.81 6.47 2.95
C GLU A 87 23.30 5.01 2.81
N PRO A 88 24.45 4.67 3.41
CA PRO A 88 24.92 3.29 3.44
C PRO A 88 23.93 2.35 4.13
N LEU A 89 23.75 1.15 3.55
CA LEU A 89 22.90 0.12 4.11
C LEU A 89 23.37 -0.26 5.53
N SER A 90 22.44 -0.24 6.48
CA SER A 90 22.68 -0.65 7.86
C SER A 90 21.84 -1.88 8.20
N PRO A 91 22.45 -3.07 8.36
CA PRO A 91 21.71 -4.28 8.72
C PRO A 91 20.90 -4.13 10.01
N ALA A 92 21.42 -3.37 10.99
CA ALA A 92 20.71 -3.08 12.23
C ALA A 92 19.46 -2.23 12.01
N ARG A 93 19.52 -1.24 11.12
CA ARG A 93 18.37 -0.38 10.76
C ARG A 93 17.30 -1.20 10.05
N ILE A 94 17.70 -1.96 9.03
CA ILE A 94 16.80 -2.84 8.26
C ILE A 94 16.13 -3.86 9.21
N GLY A 95 16.90 -4.51 10.07
CA GLY A 95 16.38 -5.49 11.03
C GLY A 95 15.38 -4.88 12.01
N LYS A 96 15.66 -3.68 12.54
CA LYS A 96 14.74 -2.96 13.44
C LYS A 96 13.43 -2.58 12.75
N ASP A 97 13.51 -2.06 11.52
CA ASP A 97 12.32 -1.67 10.76
C ASP A 97 11.49 -2.89 10.34
N ALA A 98 12.13 -3.98 9.93
CA ALA A 98 11.47 -5.24 9.65
C ALA A 98 10.77 -5.81 10.90
N ALA A 99 11.45 -5.85 12.04
CA ALA A 99 10.88 -6.32 13.31
C ALA A 99 9.67 -5.46 13.73
N ARG A 100 9.78 -4.13 13.59
CA ARG A 100 8.67 -3.21 13.87
C ARG A 100 7.49 -3.44 12.92
N ALA A 101 7.75 -3.62 11.62
CA ALA A 101 6.73 -3.89 10.62
C ALA A 101 5.99 -5.20 10.93
N LEU A 102 6.73 -6.27 11.24
CA LEU A 102 6.20 -7.56 11.64
C LEU A 102 5.35 -7.46 12.91
N ALA A 103 5.86 -6.78 13.95
CA ALA A 103 5.13 -6.64 15.21
C ALA A 103 3.77 -5.93 15.02
N TRP A 104 3.73 -4.84 14.24
CA TRP A 104 2.49 -4.14 13.94
C TRP A 104 1.53 -4.99 13.09
N ALA A 105 2.04 -5.64 12.04
CA ALA A 105 1.23 -6.47 11.16
C ALA A 105 0.61 -7.66 11.91
N LEU A 106 1.41 -8.37 12.72
CA LEU A 106 0.95 -9.50 13.52
C LEU A 106 -0.01 -9.06 14.62
N GLY A 107 0.26 -7.93 15.29
CA GLY A 107 -0.66 -7.36 16.29
C GLY A 107 -2.04 -7.04 15.70
N LEU A 108 -2.08 -6.41 14.52
CA LEU A 108 -3.33 -6.14 13.82
C LEU A 108 -4.01 -7.43 13.33
N ALA A 109 -3.25 -8.39 12.82
CA ALA A 109 -3.80 -9.69 12.41
C ALA A 109 -4.47 -10.41 13.57
N LEU A 110 -3.84 -10.47 14.73
CA LEU A 110 -4.42 -11.08 15.93
C LEU A 110 -5.72 -10.38 16.37
N ALA A 111 -5.80 -9.06 16.22
CA ALA A 111 -7.00 -8.30 16.58
C ALA A 111 -8.13 -8.44 15.53
N ILE A 112 -7.79 -8.44 14.24
CA ILE A 112 -8.76 -8.33 13.14
C ILE A 112 -9.20 -9.71 12.63
N PHE A 113 -8.31 -10.69 12.54
CA PHE A 113 -8.60 -11.96 11.86
C PHE A 113 -9.72 -12.78 12.53
N PRO A 114 -9.82 -12.85 13.87
CA PRO A 114 -10.97 -13.51 14.51
C PRO A 114 -12.30 -12.85 14.11
N LEU A 115 -12.36 -11.52 14.10
CA LEU A 115 -13.55 -10.76 13.70
C LEU A 115 -13.86 -10.95 12.21
N PHE A 116 -12.83 -10.95 11.37
CA PHE A 116 -12.95 -11.21 9.95
C PHE A 116 -13.49 -12.62 9.69
N TRP A 117 -13.02 -13.65 10.40
CA TRP A 117 -13.53 -15.01 10.25
C TRP A 117 -15.01 -15.10 10.66
N LEU A 118 -15.43 -14.46 11.76
CA LEU A 118 -16.85 -14.40 12.12
C LEU A 118 -17.69 -13.71 11.03
N GLY A 119 -17.20 -12.59 10.49
CA GLY A 119 -17.84 -11.90 9.36
C GLY A 119 -17.88 -12.77 8.10
N TYR A 120 -16.82 -13.53 7.84
CA TYR A 120 -16.72 -14.47 6.73
C TYR A 120 -17.80 -15.56 6.82
N LEU A 121 -17.98 -16.16 8.01
CA LEU A 121 -19.02 -17.15 8.27
C LEU A 121 -20.42 -16.58 8.04
N TRP A 122 -20.66 -15.37 8.56
CA TRP A 122 -21.95 -14.70 8.45
C TRP A 122 -22.30 -14.33 6.99
N TRP A 123 -21.32 -13.81 6.25
CA TRP A 123 -21.49 -13.33 4.88
C TRP A 123 -21.59 -14.49 3.87
N TRP A 124 -20.61 -15.41 3.90
CA TRP A 124 -20.52 -16.48 2.90
C TRP A 124 -21.38 -17.70 3.21
N ARG A 125 -21.77 -17.88 4.48
CA ARG A 125 -22.57 -19.02 4.96
C ARG A 125 -22.07 -20.35 4.37
N PRO A 126 -20.80 -20.70 4.60
CA PRO A 126 -20.20 -21.90 4.02
C PRO A 126 -21.02 -23.14 4.40
N ARG A 127 -21.27 -24.00 3.40
CA ARG A 127 -22.07 -25.23 3.59
C ARG A 127 -21.25 -26.40 4.11
N HIS A 128 -19.95 -26.39 3.86
CA HIS A 128 -19.03 -27.43 4.32
C HIS A 128 -18.53 -27.11 5.73
N ALA A 129 -18.32 -28.16 6.53
CA ALA A 129 -17.62 -28.03 7.80
C ALA A 129 -16.18 -27.56 7.56
N PHE A 130 -15.62 -26.86 8.55
CA PHE A 130 -14.23 -26.44 8.49
C PHE A 130 -13.30 -27.66 8.50
N VAL A 131 -12.48 -27.79 7.47
CA VAL A 131 -11.38 -28.75 7.39
C VAL A 131 -10.11 -27.94 7.12
N PRO A 132 -9.06 -28.00 7.96
CA PRO A 132 -7.85 -27.22 7.73
C PRO A 132 -7.29 -27.43 6.32
N GLY A 133 -7.28 -26.36 5.51
CA GLY A 133 -6.66 -26.38 4.19
C GLY A 133 -5.14 -26.39 4.27
N ALA A 134 -4.47 -26.67 3.15
CA ALA A 134 -3.01 -26.57 3.09
C ALA A 134 -2.54 -25.15 3.46
N LEU A 135 -1.50 -25.08 4.30
CA LEU A 135 -0.83 -23.84 4.62
C LEU A 135 -0.09 -23.31 3.38
N PRO A 136 0.04 -21.98 3.23
CA PRO A 136 0.78 -21.39 2.12
C PRO A 136 2.24 -21.85 2.10
N ALA A 137 2.76 -22.18 0.92
CA ALA A 137 4.17 -22.47 0.74
C ALA A 137 5.01 -21.20 0.96
N LEU A 138 6.08 -21.29 1.75
CA LEU A 138 6.95 -20.14 2.04
C LEU A 138 7.62 -19.55 0.80
N GLY A 139 7.88 -20.37 -0.22
CA GLY A 139 8.43 -19.94 -1.50
C GLY A 139 7.38 -19.20 -2.33
N ASP A 140 6.63 -19.95 -3.13
CA ASP A 140 5.79 -19.37 -4.18
C ASP A 140 4.63 -18.52 -3.62
N ASP A 141 3.89 -19.01 -2.62
CA ASP A 141 2.70 -18.31 -2.12
C ASP A 141 3.09 -17.06 -1.32
N VAL A 142 3.98 -17.20 -0.34
CA VAL A 142 4.33 -16.09 0.56
C VAL A 142 5.16 -15.02 -0.14
N LEU A 143 6.20 -15.40 -0.90
CA LEU A 143 6.99 -14.42 -1.63
C LEU A 143 6.20 -13.79 -2.77
N GLY A 144 5.34 -14.55 -3.45
CA GLY A 144 4.42 -14.02 -4.45
C GLY A 144 3.51 -12.94 -3.85
N GLN A 145 2.88 -13.23 -2.71
CA GLN A 145 2.02 -12.25 -2.03
C GLN A 145 2.79 -11.03 -1.55
N LEU A 146 4.00 -11.19 -1.00
CA LEU A 146 4.78 -10.07 -0.50
C LEU A 146 5.33 -9.19 -1.63
N LEU A 147 5.96 -9.79 -2.65
CA LEU A 147 6.77 -9.07 -3.64
C LEU A 147 6.02 -8.74 -4.93
N VAL A 148 5.10 -9.60 -5.36
CA VAL A 148 4.38 -9.43 -6.64
C VAL A 148 3.08 -8.67 -6.44
N ILE A 149 2.45 -8.81 -5.27
CA ILE A 149 1.12 -8.23 -4.99
C ILE A 149 1.22 -7.08 -3.98
N ALA A 150 1.59 -7.39 -2.73
CA ALA A 150 1.49 -6.44 -1.64
C ALA A 150 2.48 -5.27 -1.78
N LEU A 151 3.75 -5.53 -2.10
CA LEU A 151 4.76 -4.48 -2.23
C LEU A 151 4.42 -3.46 -3.34
N PRO A 152 4.09 -3.87 -4.58
CA PRO A 152 3.71 -2.92 -5.62
C PRO A 152 2.47 -2.09 -5.27
N GLU A 153 1.43 -2.73 -4.75
CA GLU A 153 0.18 -2.07 -4.39
C GLU A 153 0.37 -1.10 -3.21
N GLU A 154 1.05 -1.51 -2.15
CA GLU A 154 1.30 -0.65 -1.00
C GLU A 154 2.23 0.52 -1.35
N ALA A 155 3.22 0.29 -2.22
CA ALA A 155 4.10 1.36 -2.70
C ALA A 155 3.32 2.44 -3.46
N PHE A 156 2.37 2.04 -4.32
CA PHE A 156 1.54 3.01 -5.03
C PHE A 156 0.49 3.66 -4.13
N TYR A 157 -0.36 2.88 -3.46
CA TYR A 157 -1.52 3.41 -2.76
C TYR A 157 -1.18 4.08 -1.42
N ARG A 158 -0.24 3.52 -0.64
CA ARG A 158 0.12 4.02 0.71
C ARG A 158 1.38 4.85 0.64
N GLY A 159 2.29 4.46 -0.25
CA GLY A 159 3.50 5.20 -0.50
C GLY A 159 3.19 6.51 -1.20
N TYR A 160 2.81 6.46 -2.47
CA TYR A 160 2.54 7.66 -3.26
C TYR A 160 1.17 8.29 -2.98
N LEU A 161 0.07 7.60 -3.30
CA LEU A 161 -1.25 8.21 -3.43
C LEU A 161 -1.76 8.80 -2.10
N GLN A 162 -1.70 8.03 -1.02
CA GLN A 162 -2.09 8.50 0.31
C GLN A 162 -1.25 9.72 0.73
N THR A 163 0.08 9.65 0.59
CA THR A 163 0.98 10.76 0.95
C THR A 163 0.66 12.01 0.15
N ALA A 164 0.52 11.91 -1.17
CA ALA A 164 0.21 13.05 -2.03
C ALA A 164 -1.17 13.66 -1.75
N LEU A 165 -2.15 12.83 -1.36
CA LEU A 165 -3.47 13.33 -0.93
C LEU A 165 -3.41 13.98 0.46
N ASP A 166 -2.62 13.45 1.39
CA ASP A 166 -2.42 14.05 2.72
C ASP A 166 -1.62 15.37 2.63
N ASP A 167 -0.71 15.51 1.67
CA ASP A 167 -0.01 16.77 1.36
C ASP A 167 -1.00 17.84 0.85
N ALA A 168 -1.96 17.45 0.02
CA ALA A 168 -3.02 18.33 -0.48
C ALA A 168 -4.12 18.60 0.56
N TRP A 169 -4.43 17.61 1.39
CA TRP A 169 -5.47 17.63 2.42
C TRP A 169 -4.88 17.22 3.76
N LYS A 170 -4.23 18.18 4.42
CA LYS A 170 -3.56 17.95 5.71
C LYS A 170 -4.39 17.05 6.65
N PRO A 171 -3.77 16.00 7.23
CA PRO A 171 -4.41 15.16 8.24
C PRO A 171 -5.04 15.98 9.37
N ARG A 172 -6.21 15.54 9.85
CA ARG A 172 -7.01 16.29 10.85
C ARG A 172 -7.43 15.45 12.05
N TRP A 173 -7.29 14.13 11.97
CA TRP A 173 -7.76 13.22 13.01
C TRP A 173 -6.61 12.47 13.63
N LYS A 174 -6.64 12.28 14.95
CA LYS A 174 -5.69 11.42 15.68
C LYS A 174 -6.42 10.18 16.17
N ILE A 175 -6.17 9.04 15.54
CA ILE A 175 -6.83 7.77 15.84
C ILE A 175 -5.78 6.73 16.22
N LEU A 176 -5.84 6.23 17.45
CA LEU A 176 -4.93 5.20 18.00
C LEU A 176 -3.44 5.53 17.81
N GLY A 177 -3.09 6.82 17.90
CA GLY A 177 -1.71 7.30 17.76
C GLY A 177 -1.23 7.49 16.32
N ALA A 178 -2.11 7.41 15.32
CA ALA A 178 -1.84 7.79 13.94
C ALA A 178 -2.58 9.09 13.58
N GLU A 179 -1.94 9.95 12.78
CA GLU A 179 -2.56 11.14 12.19
C GLU A 179 -3.15 10.78 10.84
N LEU A 180 -4.47 10.93 10.69
CA LEU A 180 -5.21 10.53 9.50
C LEU A 180 -5.92 11.74 8.88
N GLY A 181 -5.99 11.73 7.56
CA GLY A 181 -6.74 12.68 6.77
C GLY A 181 -7.69 11.99 5.81
N TRP A 182 -8.31 12.81 4.96
CA TRP A 182 -9.12 12.32 3.85
C TRP A 182 -8.33 11.47 2.85
N GLY A 183 -6.99 11.62 2.79
CA GLY A 183 -6.13 10.83 1.93
C GLY A 183 -6.25 9.33 2.18
N VAL A 184 -6.41 8.90 3.44
CA VAL A 184 -6.64 7.48 3.79
C VAL A 184 -7.95 6.96 3.22
N LEU A 185 -9.04 7.72 3.40
CA LEU A 185 -10.38 7.32 2.94
C LEU A 185 -10.46 7.27 1.41
N VAL A 186 -9.93 8.29 0.75
CA VAL A 186 -9.94 8.39 -0.72
C VAL A 186 -9.01 7.36 -1.35
N SER A 187 -7.81 7.15 -0.80
CA SER A 187 -6.90 6.09 -1.27
C SER A 187 -7.53 4.70 -1.10
N ALA A 188 -8.19 4.42 0.04
CA ALA A 188 -8.89 3.16 0.25
C ALA A 188 -10.07 2.94 -0.71
N ALA A 189 -10.84 4.01 -1.01
CA ALA A 189 -11.91 3.95 -1.99
C ALA A 189 -11.38 3.66 -3.40
N LEU A 190 -10.32 4.37 -3.83
CA LEU A 190 -9.68 4.15 -5.13
C LEU A 190 -9.07 2.75 -5.25
N PHE A 191 -8.48 2.24 -4.16
CA PHE A 191 -7.98 0.86 -4.09
C PHE A 191 -9.08 -0.18 -4.35
N ALA A 192 -10.24 -0.02 -3.71
CA ALA A 192 -11.39 -0.89 -3.91
C ALA A 192 -12.00 -0.76 -5.31
N LEU A 193 -12.09 0.45 -5.86
CA LEU A 193 -12.55 0.67 -7.23
C LEU A 193 -11.59 0.05 -8.26
N GLY A 194 -10.27 0.10 -8.03
CA GLY A 194 -9.29 -0.58 -8.87
C GLY A 194 -9.48 -2.09 -8.89
N HIS A 195 -9.78 -2.70 -7.73
CA HIS A 195 -10.09 -4.14 -7.63
C HIS A 195 -11.39 -4.54 -8.32
N PHE A 196 -12.38 -3.65 -8.33
CA PHE A 196 -13.62 -3.84 -9.08
C PHE A 196 -13.42 -3.65 -10.59
N ALA A 197 -12.50 -2.77 -11.00
CA ALA A 197 -12.19 -2.54 -12.41
C ALA A 197 -11.47 -3.73 -13.06
N THR A 198 -10.60 -4.42 -12.32
CA THR A 198 -9.89 -5.63 -12.81
C THR A 198 -10.77 -6.87 -12.80
N GLU A 199 -11.78 -6.92 -11.92
CA GLU A 199 -12.76 -7.99 -11.86
C GLU A 199 -14.12 -7.41 -11.44
N VAL A 200 -15.08 -7.36 -12.38
CA VAL A 200 -16.39 -6.71 -12.19
C VAL A 200 -17.30 -7.58 -11.32
N HIS A 201 -17.01 -7.63 -10.02
CA HIS A 201 -17.77 -8.37 -9.02
C HIS A 201 -17.90 -7.53 -7.72
N PRO A 202 -19.10 -7.30 -7.16
CA PRO A 202 -19.28 -6.42 -6.00
C PRO A 202 -18.44 -6.78 -4.77
N ASN A 203 -18.20 -8.07 -4.52
CA ASN A 203 -17.33 -8.52 -3.44
C ASN A 203 -15.89 -7.96 -3.51
N ARG A 204 -15.42 -7.56 -4.70
CA ARG A 204 -14.10 -6.93 -4.87
C ARG A 204 -14.01 -5.57 -4.19
N LEU A 205 -15.14 -4.91 -3.92
CA LEU A 205 -15.17 -3.65 -3.17
C LEU A 205 -14.88 -3.85 -1.67
N ALA A 206 -14.99 -5.08 -1.14
CA ALA A 206 -14.75 -5.36 0.27
C ALA A 206 -13.30 -5.08 0.70
N VAL A 207 -12.35 -5.05 -0.25
CA VAL A 207 -10.96 -4.68 0.03
C VAL A 207 -10.82 -3.22 0.52
N PHE A 208 -11.87 -2.41 0.43
CA PHE A 208 -11.97 -1.09 1.08
C PHE A 208 -11.67 -1.15 2.58
N PHE A 209 -12.18 -2.17 3.29
CA PHE A 209 -12.03 -2.27 4.75
C PHE A 209 -10.57 -2.54 5.19
N PRO A 210 -9.88 -3.60 4.71
CA PRO A 210 -8.46 -3.78 5.03
C PRO A 210 -7.61 -2.63 4.50
N ALA A 211 -8.01 -1.99 3.40
CA ALA A 211 -7.34 -0.81 2.88
C ALA A 211 -7.29 0.39 3.85
N LEU A 212 -8.28 0.55 4.73
CA LEU A 212 -8.25 1.54 5.81
C LEU A 212 -7.17 1.18 6.84
N ALA A 213 -7.04 -0.10 7.20
CA ALA A 213 -6.02 -0.57 8.13
C ALA A 213 -4.60 -0.40 7.54
N PHE A 214 -4.42 -0.64 6.24
CA PHE A 214 -3.17 -0.37 5.52
C PHE A 214 -2.80 1.11 5.60
N GLY A 215 -3.76 2.01 5.36
CA GLY A 215 -3.52 3.45 5.45
C GLY A 215 -3.23 3.93 6.87
N TRP A 216 -3.88 3.33 7.87
CA TRP A 216 -3.56 3.56 9.28
C TRP A 216 -2.14 3.08 9.64
N LEU A 217 -1.72 1.90 9.18
CA LEU A 217 -0.38 1.36 9.39
C LEU A 217 0.69 2.26 8.78
N ARG A 218 0.45 2.78 7.56
CA ARG A 218 1.32 3.77 6.92
C ARG A 218 1.48 5.02 7.79
N ALA A 219 0.37 5.58 8.28
CA ALA A 219 0.39 6.78 9.12
C ALA A 219 1.05 6.53 10.49
N ARG A 220 0.87 5.33 11.07
CA ARG A 220 1.39 4.94 12.39
C ARG A 220 2.89 4.60 12.38
N THR A 221 3.33 3.91 11.33
CA THR A 221 4.70 3.39 11.23
C THR A 221 5.62 4.27 10.39
N LYS A 222 5.06 5.19 9.59
CA LYS A 222 5.77 6.08 8.67
C LYS A 222 6.47 5.39 7.50
N GLY A 223 6.28 4.08 7.34
CA GLY A 223 6.72 3.32 6.16
C GLY A 223 5.61 2.41 5.65
N ILE A 224 5.83 1.79 4.50
CA ILE A 224 4.87 0.82 3.92
C ILE A 224 5.10 -0.62 4.40
N GLY A 225 6.23 -0.93 5.03
CA GLY A 225 6.61 -2.32 5.38
C GLY A 225 5.56 -3.06 6.22
N ALA A 226 4.95 -2.40 7.21
CA ALA A 226 3.89 -3.02 8.01
C ALA A 226 2.62 -3.28 7.16
N GLY A 227 2.30 -2.38 6.24
CA GLY A 227 1.21 -2.53 5.28
C GLY A 227 1.45 -3.71 4.35
N ILE A 228 2.67 -3.87 3.80
CA ILE A 228 3.05 -4.99 2.93
C ILE A 228 2.80 -6.33 3.62
N VAL A 229 3.34 -6.49 4.84
CA VAL A 229 3.20 -7.74 5.58
C VAL A 229 1.73 -8.00 5.92
N PHE A 230 1.02 -7.00 6.44
CA PHE A 230 -0.37 -7.18 6.83
C PHE A 230 -1.28 -7.47 5.63
N HIS A 231 -1.04 -6.83 4.49
CA HIS A 231 -1.73 -7.10 3.24
C HIS A 231 -1.51 -8.55 2.79
N ALA A 232 -0.26 -9.01 2.72
CA ALA A 232 0.02 -10.41 2.38
C ALA A 232 -0.67 -11.38 3.35
N LEU A 233 -0.66 -11.10 4.65
CA LEU A 233 -1.38 -11.90 5.65
C LEU A 233 -2.90 -11.92 5.39
N CYS A 234 -3.52 -10.79 5.04
CA CYS A 234 -4.94 -10.73 4.70
C CYS A 234 -5.28 -11.64 3.52
N ASN A 235 -4.49 -11.58 2.43
CA ASN A 235 -4.72 -12.39 1.23
C ASN A 235 -4.54 -13.89 1.54
N LEU A 236 -3.46 -14.24 2.23
CA LEU A 236 -3.17 -15.62 2.64
C LEU A 236 -4.26 -16.18 3.57
N PHE A 237 -4.75 -15.37 4.52
CA PHE A 237 -5.79 -15.81 5.45
C PHE A 237 -7.14 -15.99 4.75
N ALA A 238 -7.53 -15.07 3.88
CA ALA A 238 -8.76 -15.21 3.08
C ALA A 238 -8.70 -16.46 2.19
N ALA A 239 -7.56 -16.72 1.54
CA ALA A 239 -7.35 -17.93 0.74
C ALA A 239 -7.37 -19.21 1.60
N TYR A 240 -6.77 -19.17 2.78
CA TYR A 240 -6.80 -20.29 3.73
C TYR A 240 -8.23 -20.62 4.17
N LEU A 241 -9.05 -19.61 4.53
CA LEU A 241 -10.46 -19.82 4.87
C LEU A 241 -11.24 -20.41 3.69
N ALA A 242 -11.06 -19.86 2.48
CA ALA A 242 -11.72 -20.37 1.29
C ALA A 242 -11.39 -21.85 1.03
N ARG A 243 -10.11 -22.23 1.09
CA ARG A 243 -9.71 -23.65 1.00
C ARG A 243 -10.32 -24.49 2.11
N SER A 244 -10.30 -23.98 3.34
CA SER A 244 -10.75 -24.75 4.51
C SER A 244 -12.26 -25.00 4.56
N TYR A 245 -13.04 -24.21 3.82
CA TYR A 245 -14.48 -24.40 3.65
C TYR A 245 -14.85 -24.96 2.27
N GLY A 246 -13.89 -25.46 1.48
CA GLY A 246 -14.14 -26.06 0.17
C GLY A 246 -14.64 -25.07 -0.90
N MET A 247 -14.31 -23.78 -0.75
CA MET A 247 -14.67 -22.70 -1.69
C MET A 247 -13.48 -22.23 -2.53
N GLY A 248 -12.27 -22.74 -2.28
CA GLY A 248 -11.13 -22.52 -3.16
C GLY A 248 -11.36 -23.24 -4.48
N ARG A 249 -11.15 -22.53 -5.60
CA ARG A 249 -10.93 -23.18 -6.90
C ARG A 249 -9.60 -23.92 -6.88
#